data_AF-A0A9P8WIN8-F1
#
_entry.id   AF-A0A9P8WIN8-F1
#
_cell.length_a   1.000
_cell.length_b   1.000
_cell.length_c   1.000
_cell.angle_alpha   90.00
_cell.angle_beta   90.00
_cell.angle_gamma   90.00
#
_symmetry.space_group_name_H-M   'P 1'
#
loop_
_entity.id
_entity.type
_entity.pdbx_description
1 polymer ?
#
loop_
_entity_poly.entity_id
_entity_poly.type
_entity_poly.pdbx_seq_one_letter_code
_entity_poly.pdbx_strand_id
1 'polypeptide(L)'
;MKDIRGLHLQVAEEYNEHGPDRDVECIERVQFEPYLQQQWLAPIAHQLTSLSLSFNECWGTAPGYFSGAGLIFPQLKTLNLGNFVASHHDHFDWILAQESLTSLGLDRCYIASHLRLCESQLETWKPPTHDWKQHPTGSFGFDWEDDCTYTFSGTWETIFDNIRSRLTNLSDFRFSYSTESFCSTPALIGLHNRRYITLDTGLLPTPWIEASGHDGEMKFGNNDSTVWQPKKGENSYRKRCGLNKAKGNEKGDLRALDELLQVVGERRRDKSLSDQDTSETDGEIG
;
A
#
# COMPACT_ATOMS: atom_id res chain seq x y z
N MET A 1 -21.05 2.74 18.79
CA MET A 1 -19.86 2.87 19.66
C MET A 1 -19.68 4.35 19.98
N LYS A 2 -19.56 4.75 21.24
CA LYS A 2 -19.29 6.15 21.64
C LYS A 2 -17.96 6.20 22.39
N ASP A 3 -17.22 7.30 22.27
CA ASP A 3 -15.96 7.60 22.99
C ASP A 3 -14.70 6.80 22.61
N ILE A 4 -14.66 6.21 21.41
CA ILE A 4 -13.44 5.58 20.87
C ILE A 4 -12.55 6.68 20.28
N ARG A 5 -11.43 6.98 20.95
CA ARG A 5 -10.40 7.93 20.45
C ARG A 5 -9.29 7.24 19.66
N GLY A 6 -9.03 5.96 19.95
CA GLY A 6 -8.01 5.17 19.27
C GLY A 6 -8.60 3.86 18.77
N LEU A 7 -8.37 3.54 17.50
CA LEU A 7 -8.68 2.23 16.94
C LEU A 7 -7.39 1.62 16.36
N HIS A 8 -6.98 0.47 16.88
CA HIS A 8 -5.80 -0.25 16.43
C HIS A 8 -6.21 -1.68 16.08
N LEU A 9 -6.16 -2.01 14.80
CA LEU A 9 -6.56 -3.30 14.26
C LEU A 9 -5.33 -4.02 13.68
N GLN A 10 -5.12 -5.25 14.14
CA GLN A 10 -4.27 -6.23 13.50
C GLN A 10 -5.18 -7.34 12.97
N VAL A 11 -5.29 -7.42 11.66
CA VAL A 11 -6.21 -8.33 10.97
C VAL A 11 -5.43 -9.56 10.54
N ALA A 12 -5.80 -10.71 11.11
CA ALA A 12 -5.33 -12.01 10.69
C ALA A 12 -6.30 -12.63 9.69
N GLU A 13 -5.80 -13.55 8.88
CA GLU A 13 -6.57 -14.26 7.87
C GLU A 13 -6.65 -15.73 8.25
N GLU A 14 -7.76 -16.37 7.87
CA GLU A 14 -7.83 -17.82 7.93
C GLU A 14 -6.83 -18.37 6.92
N TYR A 15 -6.03 -19.34 7.38
CA TYR A 15 -5.03 -20.00 6.55
C TYR A 15 -5.34 -21.49 6.52
N ASN A 16 -5.70 -21.98 5.33
CA ASN A 16 -5.91 -23.39 5.10
C ASN A 16 -4.62 -24.05 4.63
N GLU A 17 -3.87 -24.63 5.56
CA GLU A 17 -2.61 -25.35 5.25
C GLU A 17 -2.78 -26.42 4.16
N HIS A 18 -3.97 -27.05 4.08
CA HIS A 18 -4.27 -28.11 3.12
C HIS A 18 -4.78 -27.63 1.77
N GLY A 19 -5.05 -26.33 1.62
CA GLY A 19 -5.58 -25.73 0.40
C GLY A 19 -5.52 -24.20 0.42
N PRO A 20 -4.32 -23.60 0.50
CA PRO A 20 -4.16 -22.15 0.57
C PRO A 20 -4.61 -21.46 -0.73
N ASP A 21 -4.81 -22.22 -1.80
CA ASP A 21 -5.35 -21.78 -3.08
C ASP A 21 -6.76 -21.22 -3.00
N ARG A 22 -7.53 -21.64 -2.00
CA ARG A 22 -8.93 -21.22 -1.86
C ARG A 22 -9.12 -20.08 -0.88
N ASP A 23 -8.10 -19.73 -0.11
CA ASP A 23 -8.21 -18.69 0.91
C ASP A 23 -8.48 -17.32 0.28
N VAL A 24 -7.96 -17.06 -0.92
CA VAL A 24 -8.23 -15.84 -1.70
C VAL A 24 -9.66 -15.77 -2.25
N GLU A 25 -10.35 -16.91 -2.33
CA GLU A 25 -11.74 -17.03 -2.81
C GLU A 25 -12.76 -16.93 -1.67
N CYS A 26 -12.31 -16.91 -0.40
CA CYS A 26 -13.19 -16.75 0.75
C CYS A 26 -13.96 -15.43 0.67
N ILE A 27 -15.28 -15.51 0.89
CA ILE A 27 -16.18 -14.36 0.76
C ILE A 27 -15.81 -13.25 1.75
N GLU A 28 -15.26 -13.61 2.91
CA GLU A 28 -14.76 -12.71 3.93
C GLU A 28 -13.64 -11.82 3.38
N ARG A 29 -12.75 -12.34 2.51
CA ARG A 29 -11.67 -11.54 1.91
C ARG A 29 -12.20 -10.49 0.95
N VAL A 30 -13.31 -10.78 0.25
CA VAL A 30 -14.00 -9.82 -0.64
C VAL A 30 -14.77 -8.77 0.17
N GLN A 31 -15.41 -9.17 1.26
CA GLN A 31 -16.37 -8.33 1.99
C GLN A 31 -15.77 -7.51 3.12
N PHE A 32 -14.71 -7.99 3.78
CA PHE A 32 -14.22 -7.40 5.02
C PHE A 32 -13.70 -5.98 4.83
N GLU A 33 -12.91 -5.71 3.80
CA GLU A 33 -12.33 -4.39 3.54
C GLU A 33 -13.41 -3.33 3.22
N PRO A 34 -14.40 -3.58 2.33
CA PRO A 34 -15.57 -2.73 2.16
C PRO A 34 -16.38 -2.52 3.45
N TYR A 35 -16.56 -3.58 4.23
CA TYR A 35 -17.30 -3.52 5.49
C TYR A 35 -16.55 -2.68 6.54
N LEU A 36 -15.23 -2.84 6.65
CA LEU A 36 -14.36 -2.07 7.54
C LEU A 36 -14.49 -0.57 7.27
N GLN A 37 -14.36 -0.13 6.01
CA GLN A 37 -14.47 1.31 5.69
C GLN A 37 -15.88 1.85 5.95
N GLN A 38 -16.95 1.13 5.58
CA GLN A 38 -18.32 1.66 5.65
C GLN A 38 -18.98 1.53 7.03
N GLN A 39 -18.78 0.39 7.68
CA GLN A 39 -19.55 0.01 8.88
C GLN A 39 -18.76 0.21 10.16
N TRP A 40 -17.42 0.18 10.10
CA TRP A 40 -16.58 0.35 11.29
C TRP A 40 -15.95 1.73 11.35
N LEU A 41 -15.25 2.16 10.30
CA LEU A 41 -14.50 3.41 10.30
C LEU A 41 -15.41 4.64 10.19
N ALA A 42 -16.34 4.66 9.21
CA ALA A 42 -17.18 5.84 8.98
C ALA A 42 -17.98 6.29 10.22
N PRO A 43 -18.62 5.40 11.01
CA PRO A 43 -19.42 5.83 12.18
C PRO A 43 -18.61 6.49 13.31
N ILE A 44 -17.31 6.18 13.43
CA ILE A 44 -16.44 6.69 14.49
C ILE A 44 -15.43 7.72 13.98
N ALA A 45 -15.44 8.06 12.70
CA ALA A 45 -14.40 8.88 12.07
C ALA A 45 -14.22 10.26 12.75
N HIS A 46 -15.32 10.88 13.17
CA HIS A 46 -15.32 12.22 13.78
C HIS A 46 -14.63 12.31 15.16
N GLN A 47 -14.47 11.19 15.87
CA GLN A 47 -13.92 11.15 17.24
C GLN A 47 -12.53 10.50 17.32
N LEU A 48 -12.07 9.85 16.24
CA LEU A 48 -10.77 9.18 16.24
C LEU A 48 -9.62 10.20 16.18
N THR A 49 -8.70 10.06 17.12
CA THR A 49 -7.41 10.77 17.16
C THR A 49 -6.24 9.87 16.76
N SER A 50 -6.42 8.54 16.83
CA SER A 50 -5.41 7.56 16.43
C SER A 50 -6.05 6.39 15.69
N LEU A 51 -5.50 6.03 14.53
CA LEU A 51 -5.92 4.89 13.73
C LEU A 51 -4.70 4.05 13.37
N SER A 52 -4.78 2.73 13.53
CA SER A 52 -3.78 1.80 13.01
C SER A 52 -4.46 0.62 12.37
N LEU A 53 -4.14 0.35 11.11
CA LEU A 53 -4.66 -0.76 10.33
C LEU A 53 -3.48 -1.56 9.79
N SER A 54 -3.27 -2.78 10.30
CA SER A 54 -2.30 -3.72 9.74
C SER A 54 -2.97 -5.04 9.48
N PHE A 55 -2.69 -5.60 8.32
CA PHE A 55 -3.15 -6.92 7.93
C PHE A 55 -1.95 -7.86 7.87
N ASN A 56 -2.17 -9.17 8.00
CA ASN A 56 -1.10 -10.14 7.82
C ASN A 56 -0.70 -10.27 6.34
N GLU A 57 -1.68 -10.29 5.43
CA GLU A 57 -1.46 -10.19 3.97
C GLU A 57 -1.63 -8.75 3.47
N CYS A 58 -1.28 -8.55 2.21
CA CYS A 58 -1.52 -7.31 1.48
C CYS A 58 -3.03 -7.04 1.31
N TRP A 59 -3.43 -5.78 1.44
CA TRP A 59 -4.84 -5.36 1.39
C TRP A 59 -5.05 -4.03 0.65
N GLY A 60 -6.30 -3.76 0.28
CA GLY A 60 -6.76 -2.49 -0.30
C GLY A 60 -6.99 -2.50 -1.80
N THR A 61 -6.33 -3.39 -2.54
CA THR A 61 -6.48 -3.53 -4.00
C THR A 61 -7.51 -4.60 -4.39
N ALA A 62 -7.31 -5.82 -3.91
CA ALA A 62 -8.10 -7.01 -4.21
C ALA A 62 -7.70 -8.11 -3.20
N PRO A 63 -8.57 -9.10 -2.92
CA PRO A 63 -9.93 -9.27 -3.45
C PRO A 63 -10.95 -8.32 -2.82
N GLY A 64 -10.70 -7.85 -1.60
CA GLY A 64 -11.39 -6.70 -1.02
C GLY A 64 -10.85 -5.40 -1.58
N TYR A 65 -11.72 -4.40 -1.74
CA TYR A 65 -11.31 -3.07 -2.18
C TYR A 65 -11.47 -2.06 -1.04
N PHE A 66 -10.40 -1.32 -0.77
CA PHE A 66 -10.39 -0.21 0.19
C PHE A 66 -9.74 1.02 -0.46
N SER A 67 -10.57 2.02 -0.77
CA SER A 67 -10.09 3.34 -1.20
C SER A 67 -10.15 4.39 -0.10
N GLY A 68 -10.84 4.10 1.01
CA GLY A 68 -11.13 5.08 2.05
C GLY A 68 -11.97 6.27 1.57
N ALA A 69 -12.58 6.18 0.38
CA ALA A 69 -13.37 7.26 -0.19
C ALA A 69 -14.53 7.66 0.75
N GLY A 70 -14.65 8.95 1.01
CA GLY A 70 -15.65 9.50 1.93
C GLY A 70 -15.26 9.44 3.42
N LEU A 71 -14.13 8.85 3.78
CA LEU A 71 -13.63 8.87 5.16
C LEU A 71 -12.94 10.21 5.47
N ILE A 72 -13.53 10.97 6.39
CA ILE A 72 -12.97 12.22 6.91
C ILE A 72 -12.83 12.08 8.43
N PHE A 73 -11.60 12.14 8.91
CA PHE A 73 -11.22 12.04 10.31
C PHE A 73 -10.70 13.39 10.83
N PRO A 74 -11.59 14.34 11.17
CA PRO A 74 -11.21 15.72 11.48
C PRO A 74 -10.26 15.85 12.68
N GLN A 75 -10.23 14.85 13.57
CA GLN A 75 -9.41 14.86 14.79
C GLN A 75 -8.18 13.94 14.72
N LEU A 76 -7.94 13.26 13.59
CA LEU A 76 -6.92 12.23 13.48
C LEU A 76 -5.51 12.80 13.52
N LYS A 77 -4.77 12.50 14.59
CA LYS A 77 -3.38 12.92 14.79
C LYS A 77 -2.38 11.87 14.34
N THR A 78 -2.73 10.59 14.49
CA THR A 78 -1.84 9.47 14.20
C THR A 78 -2.53 8.47 13.28
N LEU A 79 -1.87 8.15 12.17
CA LEU A 79 -2.27 7.07 11.26
C LEU A 79 -1.09 6.13 11.06
N ASN A 80 -1.32 4.83 11.24
CA ASN A 80 -0.35 3.80 10.85
C ASN A 80 -1.01 2.78 9.93
N LEU A 81 -0.37 2.48 8.81
CA LEU A 81 -0.81 1.44 7.87
C LEU A 81 0.26 0.35 7.77
N GLY A 82 -0.17 -0.90 7.82
CA GLY A 82 0.66 -2.09 7.67
C GLY A 82 0.17 -2.94 6.49
N ASN A 83 1.06 -3.33 5.57
CA ASN A 83 0.72 -4.17 4.40
C ASN A 83 -0.32 -3.54 3.43
N PHE A 84 -0.52 -2.21 3.46
CA PHE A 84 -1.44 -1.54 2.55
C PHE A 84 -0.85 -1.42 1.13
N VAL A 85 -1.67 -1.70 0.11
CA VAL A 85 -1.27 -1.66 -1.30
C VAL A 85 -1.95 -0.51 -2.04
N ALA A 86 -1.13 0.34 -2.66
CA ALA A 86 -1.59 1.34 -3.61
C ALA A 86 -1.67 0.73 -5.02
N SER A 87 -2.86 0.74 -5.62
CA SER A 87 -3.10 0.29 -7.00
C SER A 87 -3.79 1.32 -7.88
N HIS A 88 -4.18 2.45 -7.32
CA HIS A 88 -4.85 3.55 -8.00
C HIS A 88 -4.24 4.88 -7.55
N HIS A 89 -4.38 5.91 -8.39
CA HIS A 89 -3.86 7.24 -8.10
C HIS A 89 -4.57 7.88 -6.88
N ASP A 90 -5.80 7.46 -6.58
CA ASP A 90 -6.64 7.98 -5.49
C ASP A 90 -6.54 7.18 -4.17
N HIS A 91 -5.80 6.06 -4.12
CA HIS A 91 -5.71 5.20 -2.92
C HIS A 91 -5.16 5.90 -1.67
N PHE A 92 -4.42 6.98 -1.86
CA PHE A 92 -3.87 7.80 -0.77
C PHE A 92 -4.71 9.05 -0.49
N ASP A 93 -5.71 9.39 -1.30
CA ASP A 93 -6.45 10.65 -1.16
C ASP A 93 -7.16 10.77 0.18
N TRP A 94 -7.68 9.66 0.71
CA TRP A 94 -8.28 9.65 2.04
C TRP A 94 -7.26 9.95 3.14
N ILE A 95 -5.99 9.56 3.00
CA ILE A 95 -4.92 9.92 3.95
C ILE A 95 -4.59 11.41 3.81
N LEU A 96 -4.46 11.87 2.56
CA LEU A 96 -4.10 13.24 2.22
C LEU A 96 -5.19 14.26 2.57
N ALA A 97 -6.43 13.81 2.77
CA ALA A 97 -7.54 14.63 3.25
C ALA A 97 -7.48 14.92 4.77
N GLN A 98 -6.59 14.27 5.52
CA GLN A 98 -6.53 14.40 6.98
C GLN A 98 -5.59 15.55 7.39
N GLU A 99 -6.07 16.79 7.30
CA GLU A 99 -5.28 18.00 7.62
C GLU A 99 -4.75 18.01 9.06
N SER A 100 -5.45 17.34 9.98
CA SER A 100 -5.09 17.31 11.40
C SER A 100 -3.94 16.36 11.73
N LEU A 101 -3.48 15.56 10.75
CA LEU A 101 -2.49 14.51 10.91
C LEU A 101 -1.10 15.07 11.24
N THR A 102 -0.53 14.60 12.35
CA THR A 102 0.81 14.98 12.81
C THR A 102 1.81 13.83 12.73
N SER A 103 1.32 12.58 12.72
CA SER A 103 2.12 11.36 12.64
C SER A 103 1.56 10.40 11.59
N LEU A 104 2.40 9.99 10.65
CA LEU A 104 2.08 8.98 9.62
C LEU A 104 3.14 7.88 9.61
N GLY A 105 2.72 6.64 9.86
CA GLY A 105 3.54 5.45 9.72
C GLY A 105 3.06 4.58 8.56
N LEU A 106 3.96 4.24 7.65
CA LEU A 106 3.74 3.30 6.56
C LEU A 106 4.72 2.13 6.74
N ASP A 107 4.22 0.99 7.17
CA ASP A 107 5.01 -0.23 7.36
C ASP A 107 4.63 -1.28 6.33
N ARG A 108 5.62 -1.78 5.59
CA ARG A 108 5.41 -2.77 4.51
C ARG A 108 4.28 -2.34 3.57
N CYS A 109 4.19 -1.05 3.26
CA CYS A 109 3.25 -0.58 2.26
C CYS A 109 3.88 -0.75 0.87
N TYR A 110 3.04 -1.00 -0.14
CA TYR A 110 3.50 -1.33 -1.48
C TYR A 110 2.75 -0.56 -2.56
N ILE A 111 3.34 -0.52 -3.76
CA ILE A 111 2.62 -0.21 -4.99
C ILE A 111 2.48 -1.51 -5.79
N ALA A 112 1.23 -1.89 -6.11
CA ALA A 112 0.97 -2.96 -7.06
C ALA A 112 1.32 -2.45 -8.47
N SER A 113 2.33 -3.05 -9.09
CA SER A 113 2.78 -2.62 -10.42
C SER A 113 2.19 -3.42 -11.57
N HIS A 114 1.89 -4.71 -11.30
CA HIS A 114 1.32 -5.65 -12.26
C HIS A 114 0.22 -6.45 -11.58
N LEU A 115 -0.84 -6.76 -12.31
CA LEU A 115 -1.88 -7.70 -11.90
C LEU A 115 -2.05 -8.76 -12.99
N ARG A 116 -2.24 -10.01 -12.57
CA ARG A 116 -2.86 -11.06 -13.36
C ARG A 116 -4.05 -11.59 -12.57
N LEU A 117 -5.22 -11.58 -13.22
CA LEU A 117 -6.49 -12.06 -12.71
C LEU A 117 -7.12 -12.96 -13.77
N CYS A 118 -7.92 -13.94 -13.38
CA CYS A 118 -8.80 -14.63 -14.33
C CYS A 118 -10.15 -13.91 -14.48
N GLU A 119 -10.87 -14.18 -15.57
CA GLU A 119 -12.17 -13.56 -15.84
C GLU A 119 -13.19 -13.76 -14.70
N SER A 120 -13.26 -14.96 -14.11
CA SER A 120 -14.16 -15.23 -12.98
C SER A 120 -13.83 -14.40 -11.73
N GLN A 121 -12.56 -14.06 -11.50
CA GLN A 121 -12.14 -13.16 -10.42
C GLN A 121 -12.53 -11.72 -10.70
N LEU A 122 -12.42 -11.26 -11.95
CA LEU A 122 -12.91 -9.93 -12.34
C LEU A 122 -14.43 -9.81 -12.14
N GLU A 123 -15.19 -10.86 -12.46
CA GLU A 123 -16.63 -10.88 -12.25
C GLU A 123 -17.01 -10.88 -10.76
N THR A 124 -16.25 -11.61 -9.94
CA THR A 124 -16.54 -11.82 -8.51
C THR A 124 -16.07 -10.65 -7.66
N TRP A 125 -14.79 -10.27 -7.79
CA TRP A 125 -14.16 -9.23 -6.97
C TRP A 125 -14.49 -7.83 -7.48
N LYS A 126 -14.78 -7.69 -8.78
CA LYS A 126 -15.08 -6.41 -9.44
C LYS A 126 -14.08 -5.31 -9.07
N PRO A 127 -12.76 -5.58 -9.13
CA PRO A 127 -11.78 -4.59 -8.75
C PRO A 127 -11.86 -3.41 -9.73
N PRO A 128 -11.72 -2.16 -9.27
CA PRO A 128 -11.59 -1.04 -10.19
C PRO A 128 -10.35 -1.23 -11.08
N THR A 129 -10.48 -0.92 -12.37
CA THR A 129 -9.38 -1.05 -13.34
C THR A 129 -9.11 0.25 -14.12
N HIS A 130 -9.72 1.36 -13.71
CA HIS A 130 -9.69 2.62 -14.45
C HIS A 130 -8.29 3.25 -14.59
N ASP A 131 -7.41 3.02 -13.62
CA ASP A 131 -5.99 3.45 -13.66
C ASP A 131 -5.04 2.41 -14.24
N TRP A 132 -5.57 1.23 -14.58
CA TRP A 132 -4.78 0.11 -15.04
C TRP A 132 -4.77 0.04 -16.56
N LYS A 133 -3.57 -0.13 -17.13
CA LYS A 133 -3.44 -0.47 -18.54
C LYS A 133 -3.58 -1.98 -18.70
N GLN A 134 -4.67 -2.41 -19.32
CA GLN A 134 -4.85 -3.80 -19.74
C GLN A 134 -3.94 -4.13 -20.93
N HIS A 135 -3.35 -5.33 -20.93
CA HIS A 135 -2.56 -5.86 -22.05
C HIS A 135 -3.33 -6.96 -22.78
N PRO A 136 -3.08 -7.16 -24.09
CA PRO A 136 -3.73 -8.23 -24.85
C PRO A 136 -3.36 -9.63 -24.34
N THR A 137 -4.23 -10.61 -24.56
CA THR A 137 -3.95 -12.05 -24.32
C THR A 137 -2.64 -12.48 -24.99
N GLY A 138 -1.85 -13.32 -24.31
CA GLY A 138 -0.51 -13.71 -24.75
C GLY A 138 0.60 -12.78 -24.23
N SER A 139 0.26 -11.64 -23.63
CA SER A 139 1.27 -10.74 -23.02
C SER A 139 1.88 -11.38 -21.77
N PHE A 140 3.13 -11.03 -21.48
CA PHE A 140 3.91 -11.59 -20.37
C PHE A 140 4.07 -13.12 -20.42
N GLY A 141 3.77 -13.74 -21.57
CA GLY A 141 3.82 -15.19 -21.75
C GLY A 141 2.65 -15.93 -21.08
N PHE A 142 1.58 -15.22 -20.73
CA PHE A 142 0.33 -15.81 -20.27
C PHE A 142 -0.60 -16.00 -21.45
N ASP A 143 -0.93 -17.25 -21.79
CA ASP A 143 -1.69 -17.63 -22.99
C ASP A 143 -3.02 -18.35 -22.68
N TRP A 144 -3.41 -18.43 -21.41
CA TRP A 144 -4.73 -18.93 -21.03
C TRP A 144 -5.81 -17.93 -21.47
N GLU A 145 -6.90 -18.43 -22.05
CA GLU A 145 -7.96 -17.59 -22.63
C GLU A 145 -8.59 -16.65 -21.58
N ASP A 146 -8.66 -17.09 -20.32
CA ASP A 146 -9.28 -16.35 -19.23
C ASP A 146 -8.31 -15.38 -18.51
N ASP A 147 -7.02 -15.35 -18.88
CA ASP A 147 -6.02 -14.51 -18.23
C ASP A 147 -6.15 -13.04 -18.64
N CYS A 148 -6.38 -12.17 -17.65
CA CYS A 148 -6.39 -10.73 -17.79
C CYS A 148 -5.16 -10.12 -17.10
N THR A 149 -4.33 -9.42 -17.87
CA THR A 149 -3.07 -8.84 -17.38
C THR A 149 -3.08 -7.32 -17.44
N TYR A 150 -2.55 -6.68 -16.40
CA TYR A 150 -2.59 -5.24 -16.22
C TYR A 150 -1.27 -4.68 -15.69
N THR A 151 -0.98 -3.42 -16.03
CA THR A 151 0.12 -2.65 -15.44
C THR A 151 -0.35 -1.29 -14.93
N PHE A 152 0.19 -0.88 -13.78
CA PHE A 152 -0.07 0.41 -13.15
C PHE A 152 1.19 1.29 -13.16
N SER A 153 1.01 2.58 -13.40
CA SER A 153 2.09 3.56 -13.52
C SER A 153 2.44 4.30 -12.24
N GLY A 154 1.70 4.09 -11.14
CA GLY A 154 1.95 4.78 -9.88
C GLY A 154 3.36 4.59 -9.32
N THR A 155 3.83 5.60 -8.59
CA THR A 155 5.19 5.64 -8.02
C THR A 155 5.19 6.15 -6.59
N TRP A 156 6.21 5.76 -5.82
CA TRP A 156 6.39 6.27 -4.46
C TRP A 156 6.82 7.74 -4.51
N GLU A 157 7.56 8.15 -5.55
CA GLU A 157 7.81 9.56 -5.88
C GLU A 157 6.55 10.42 -5.78
N THR A 158 5.48 10.07 -6.52
CA THR A 158 4.22 10.82 -6.51
C THR A 158 3.55 10.81 -5.14
N ILE A 159 3.54 9.65 -4.46
CA ILE A 159 2.94 9.52 -3.13
C ILE A 159 3.67 10.40 -2.11
N PHE A 160 5.00 10.37 -2.08
CA PHE A 160 5.80 11.18 -1.15
C PHE A 160 5.68 12.67 -1.43
N ASP A 161 5.68 13.08 -2.71
CA ASP A 161 5.45 14.49 -3.07
C ASP A 161 4.05 14.97 -2.64
N ASN A 162 3.03 14.12 -2.76
CA ASN A 162 1.69 14.44 -2.28
C ASN A 162 1.61 14.53 -0.75
N ILE A 163 2.26 13.60 -0.02
CA ILE A 163 2.34 13.65 1.45
C ILE A 163 3.02 14.96 1.89
N ARG A 164 4.16 15.30 1.28
CA ARG A 164 4.95 16.50 1.60
C ARG A 164 4.14 17.79 1.42
N SER A 165 3.43 17.88 0.29
CA SER A 165 2.69 19.09 -0.10
C SER A 165 1.35 19.24 0.59
N ARG A 166 0.61 18.15 0.85
CA ARG A 166 -0.76 18.21 1.39
C ARG A 166 -0.84 18.03 2.90
N LEU A 167 0.05 17.25 3.52
CA LEU A 167 0.06 17.04 4.97
C LEU A 167 1.00 18.03 5.65
N THR A 168 0.59 19.29 5.72
CA THR A 168 1.42 20.41 6.19
C THR A 168 1.71 20.37 7.70
N ASN A 169 0.88 19.70 8.49
CA ASN A 169 1.04 19.54 9.94
C ASN A 169 1.88 18.30 10.32
N LEU A 170 2.30 17.50 9.33
CA LEU A 170 3.05 16.27 9.55
C LEU A 170 4.44 16.58 10.12
N SER A 171 4.72 16.09 11.33
CA SER A 171 5.99 16.27 12.07
C SER A 171 6.63 14.94 12.49
N ASP A 172 5.90 13.84 12.34
CA ASP A 172 6.44 12.48 12.41
C ASP A 172 6.04 11.67 11.18
N PHE A 173 7.05 11.19 10.45
CA PHE A 173 6.86 10.34 9.27
C PHE A 173 7.79 9.14 9.39
N ARG A 174 7.22 7.95 9.19
CA ARG A 174 7.95 6.68 9.23
C ARG A 174 7.59 5.87 8.01
N PHE A 175 8.60 5.42 7.28
CA PHE A 175 8.47 4.49 6.17
C PHE A 175 9.40 3.31 6.45
N SER A 176 8.83 2.15 6.74
CA SER A 176 9.56 0.99 7.24
C SER A 176 9.21 -0.31 6.53
N TYR A 177 10.14 -1.25 6.64
CA TYR A 177 9.94 -2.65 6.29
C TYR A 177 10.34 -3.49 7.52
N SER A 178 9.51 -3.46 8.57
CA SER A 178 9.73 -4.24 9.79
C SER A 178 9.07 -5.62 9.66
N THR A 179 9.79 -6.67 10.06
CA THR A 179 9.19 -8.01 10.23
C THR A 179 8.42 -8.15 11.54
N GLU A 180 8.61 -7.23 12.48
CA GLU A 180 7.90 -7.19 13.75
C GLU A 180 6.68 -6.27 13.64
N SER A 181 5.51 -6.82 13.98
CA SER A 181 4.23 -6.10 14.05
C SER A 181 4.29 -4.95 15.05
N PHE A 182 3.59 -3.86 14.74
CA PHE A 182 3.45 -2.61 15.50
C PHE A 182 4.32 -2.44 16.75
N CYS A 183 5.23 -1.45 16.68
CA CYS A 183 5.93 -0.84 17.82
C CYS A 183 6.97 -1.76 18.49
N SER A 184 8.27 -1.52 18.22
CA SER A 184 9.33 -1.62 19.26
C SER A 184 10.72 -1.13 18.82
N THR A 185 11.01 -0.94 17.52
CA THR A 185 12.35 -0.48 17.10
C THR A 185 12.28 0.78 16.24
N PRO A 186 13.22 1.73 16.37
CA PRO A 186 13.40 2.77 15.37
C PRO A 186 13.81 2.09 14.06
N ALA A 187 12.81 1.79 13.23
CA ALA A 187 13.04 1.22 11.92
C ALA A 187 13.89 2.21 11.11
N LEU A 188 14.90 1.71 10.41
CA LEU A 188 15.67 2.49 9.47
C LEU A 188 14.71 3.04 8.42
N ILE A 189 14.53 4.37 8.43
CA ILE A 189 13.79 5.05 7.37
C ILE A 189 14.64 4.95 6.12
N GLY A 190 14.11 4.27 5.09
CA GLY A 190 14.83 4.09 3.84
C GLY A 190 13.98 3.41 2.78
N LEU A 191 14.33 3.66 1.52
CA LEU A 191 13.71 2.94 0.42
C LEU A 191 14.09 1.46 0.48
N HIS A 192 13.09 0.60 0.56
CA HIS A 192 13.31 -0.83 0.41
C HIS A 192 13.13 -1.25 -1.06
N ASN A 193 13.88 -2.28 -1.46
CA ASN A 193 13.81 -2.85 -2.81
C ASN A 193 12.47 -3.55 -3.09
N ARG A 194 11.71 -3.90 -2.04
CA ARG A 194 10.43 -4.60 -2.13
C ARG A 194 9.21 -3.69 -2.32
N ARG A 195 9.40 -2.39 -2.51
CA ARG A 195 8.32 -1.38 -2.46
C ARG A 195 7.34 -1.42 -3.63
N TYR A 196 7.65 -2.22 -4.64
CA TYR A 196 6.77 -2.59 -5.74
C TYR A 196 6.52 -4.09 -5.70
N ILE A 197 5.27 -4.48 -5.86
CA ILE A 197 4.83 -5.88 -5.85
C ILE A 197 3.99 -6.20 -7.09
N THR A 198 3.66 -7.46 -7.26
CA THR A 198 2.71 -7.93 -8.27
C THR A 198 1.64 -8.80 -7.63
N LEU A 199 0.43 -8.76 -8.18
CA LEU A 199 -0.61 -9.74 -7.89
C LEU A 199 -0.63 -10.74 -9.05
N ASP A 200 -0.46 -12.02 -8.76
CA ASP A 200 -0.65 -13.10 -9.72
C ASP A 200 -1.45 -14.20 -9.04
N THR A 201 -2.74 -14.27 -9.34
CA THR A 201 -3.65 -15.24 -8.72
C THR A 201 -3.43 -16.67 -9.19
N GLY A 202 -2.54 -16.90 -10.16
CA GLY A 202 -2.09 -18.23 -10.56
C GLY A 202 -0.96 -18.79 -9.69
N LEU A 203 -0.51 -18.06 -8.66
CA LEU A 203 0.61 -18.44 -7.80
C LEU A 203 0.19 -18.52 -6.31
N LEU A 204 0.79 -19.48 -5.60
CA LEU A 204 0.45 -19.90 -4.23
C LEU A 204 1.71 -19.91 -3.34
N PRO A 205 1.60 -19.77 -2.00
CA PRO A 205 0.37 -19.70 -1.18
C PRO A 205 -0.25 -18.30 -1.04
N THR A 206 0.47 -17.23 -1.39
CA THR A 206 -0.07 -15.86 -1.47
C THR A 206 -0.01 -15.41 -2.93
N PRO A 207 -1.07 -14.76 -3.46
CA PRO A 207 -1.04 -14.23 -4.83
C PRO A 207 -0.15 -12.98 -4.92
N TRP A 208 0.28 -12.42 -3.79
CA TRP A 208 1.15 -11.26 -3.72
C TRP A 208 2.61 -11.66 -3.78
N ILE A 209 3.29 -11.23 -4.84
CA ILE A 209 4.68 -11.56 -5.09
C ILE A 209 5.51 -10.32 -4.83
N GLU A 210 6.28 -10.37 -3.75
CA GLU A 210 7.26 -9.35 -3.44
C GLU A 210 8.43 -9.39 -4.43
N ALA A 211 8.97 -8.21 -4.75
CA ALA A 211 10.26 -8.14 -5.41
C ALA A 211 11.37 -8.73 -4.50
N SER A 212 12.48 -9.14 -5.12
CA SER A 212 13.68 -9.54 -4.40
C SER A 212 14.15 -8.43 -3.45
N GLY A 213 14.39 -8.78 -2.17
CA GLY A 213 14.90 -7.82 -1.19
C GLY A 213 16.32 -7.34 -1.48
N HIS A 214 17.12 -8.14 -2.20
CA HIS A 214 18.53 -7.84 -2.45
C HIS A 214 18.72 -6.80 -3.53
N ASP A 215 17.93 -6.86 -4.61
CA ASP A 215 18.14 -6.07 -5.82
C ASP A 215 16.85 -5.47 -6.40
N GLY A 216 15.68 -5.83 -5.89
CA GLY A 216 14.38 -5.33 -6.37
C GLY A 216 13.89 -6.01 -7.64
N GLU A 217 14.50 -7.12 -8.07
CA GLU A 217 14.01 -7.87 -9.22
C GLU A 217 12.60 -8.42 -8.99
N MET A 218 11.74 -8.25 -9.98
CA MET A 218 10.34 -8.65 -9.94
C MET A 218 10.09 -9.83 -10.88
N LYS A 219 9.13 -10.68 -10.50
CA LYS A 219 8.74 -11.86 -11.27
C LYS A 219 7.28 -11.71 -11.69
N PHE A 220 7.04 -11.58 -12.99
CA PHE A 220 5.69 -11.55 -13.57
C PHE A 220 5.70 -12.20 -14.95
N GLY A 221 5.30 -13.48 -15.02
CA GLY A 221 5.39 -14.27 -16.25
C GLY A 221 6.83 -14.29 -16.82
N ASN A 222 6.97 -13.87 -18.08
CA ASN A 222 8.25 -13.67 -18.76
C ASN A 222 8.77 -12.21 -18.73
N ASN A 223 8.09 -11.31 -18.01
CA ASN A 223 8.40 -9.87 -17.88
C ASN A 223 8.37 -9.07 -19.21
N ASP A 224 7.76 -9.62 -20.26
CA ASP A 224 7.69 -8.99 -21.58
C ASP A 224 6.23 -8.75 -21.99
N SER A 225 5.83 -7.48 -22.09
CA SER A 225 4.47 -7.11 -22.46
C SER A 225 4.12 -7.39 -23.93
N THR A 226 5.08 -7.84 -24.75
CA THR A 226 4.79 -8.23 -26.13
C THR A 226 3.95 -9.50 -26.17
N VAL A 227 2.93 -9.51 -27.03
CA VAL A 227 2.10 -10.69 -27.26
C VAL A 227 2.98 -11.83 -27.76
N TRP A 228 3.01 -12.91 -27.00
CA TRP A 228 3.68 -14.14 -27.38
C TRP A 228 2.69 -15.10 -28.02
N GLN A 229 3.03 -15.60 -29.21
CA GLN A 229 2.28 -16.64 -29.91
C GLN A 229 3.19 -17.87 -30.01
N PRO A 230 3.07 -18.88 -29.12
CA PRO A 230 3.85 -20.09 -29.24
C PRO A 230 3.62 -20.75 -30.59
N LYS A 231 4.69 -21.04 -31.33
CA LYS A 231 4.57 -21.99 -32.44
C LYS A 231 4.39 -23.38 -31.83
N LYS A 232 3.51 -24.19 -32.45
CA LYS A 232 3.24 -25.56 -32.01
C LYS A 232 4.56 -26.34 -31.90
N GLY A 233 4.92 -26.75 -30.67
CA GLY A 233 6.14 -27.51 -30.37
C GLY A 233 7.34 -26.69 -29.87
N GLU A 234 7.24 -25.36 -29.75
CA GLU A 234 8.25 -24.56 -29.04
C GLU A 234 8.01 -24.61 -27.53
N ASN A 235 9.07 -24.88 -26.76
CA ASN A 235 9.02 -24.82 -25.30
C ASN A 235 8.66 -23.38 -24.86
N SER A 236 7.65 -23.26 -23.99
CA SER A 236 7.05 -22.00 -23.51
C SER A 236 7.95 -21.15 -22.60
N TYR A 237 9.15 -21.63 -22.27
CA TYR A 237 10.09 -20.93 -21.40
C TYR A 237 10.89 -19.88 -22.17
N ARG A 238 10.23 -18.77 -22.55
CA ARG A 238 10.93 -17.56 -23.01
C ARG A 238 11.88 -17.09 -21.91
N LYS A 239 13.11 -16.70 -22.28
CA LYS A 239 14.06 -16.07 -21.36
C LYS A 239 13.39 -14.84 -20.75
N ARG A 240 13.31 -14.78 -19.41
CA ARG A 240 12.70 -13.66 -18.69
C ARG A 240 13.43 -12.36 -19.04
N CYS A 241 12.67 -11.33 -19.40
CA CYS A 241 13.18 -9.97 -19.46
C CYS A 241 13.46 -9.46 -18.03
N GLY A 242 14.41 -8.54 -17.88
CA GLY A 242 14.65 -7.91 -16.59
C GLY A 242 13.49 -6.97 -16.25
N LEU A 243 12.82 -7.20 -15.12
CA LEU A 243 11.81 -6.28 -14.56
C LEU A 243 12.25 -5.85 -13.18
N ASN A 244 12.42 -4.55 -12.99
CA ASN A 244 12.84 -3.99 -11.71
C ASN A 244 12.30 -2.57 -11.57
N LYS A 245 11.08 -2.44 -11.04
CA LYS A 245 10.43 -1.13 -10.82
C LYS A 245 11.14 -0.31 -9.75
N ALA A 246 11.64 -0.98 -8.71
CA ALA A 246 12.43 -0.35 -7.66
C ALA A 246 13.65 0.37 -8.24
N LYS A 247 14.45 -0.30 -9.06
CA LYS A 247 15.61 0.30 -9.72
C LYS A 247 15.22 1.36 -10.75
N GLY A 248 14.17 1.11 -11.53
CA GLY A 248 13.69 2.05 -12.55
C GLY A 248 13.23 3.39 -11.97
N ASN A 249 12.64 3.37 -10.77
CA ASN A 249 12.09 4.56 -10.10
C ASN A 249 12.97 5.07 -8.96
N GLU A 250 14.12 4.44 -8.68
CA GLU A 250 14.97 4.68 -7.51
C GLU A 250 15.30 6.17 -7.31
N LYS A 251 15.73 6.84 -8.38
CA LYS A 251 16.12 8.25 -8.32
C LYS A 251 14.94 9.16 -7.92
N GLY A 252 13.75 8.90 -8.45
CA GLY A 252 12.54 9.69 -8.19
C GLY A 252 12.02 9.45 -6.78
N ASP A 253 11.88 8.17 -6.41
CA ASP A 253 11.42 7.76 -5.09
C ASP A 253 12.35 8.30 -3.98
N LEU A 254 13.68 8.26 -4.20
CA LEU A 254 14.66 8.67 -3.19
C LEU A 254 14.62 10.17 -2.97
N ARG A 255 14.62 10.94 -4.06
CA ARG A 255 14.51 12.39 -4.01
C ARG A 255 13.25 12.80 -3.23
N ALA A 256 12.09 12.25 -3.59
CA ALA A 256 10.83 12.64 -2.96
C ALA A 256 10.78 12.24 -1.48
N LEU A 257 11.35 11.09 -1.11
CA LEU A 257 11.48 10.68 0.29
C LEU A 257 12.39 11.62 1.08
N ASP A 258 13.57 11.96 0.55
CA ASP A 258 14.54 12.84 1.21
C ASP A 258 13.94 14.24 1.43
N GLU A 259 13.28 14.80 0.41
CA GLU A 259 12.59 16.09 0.51
C GLU A 259 11.46 16.06 1.56
N LEU A 260 10.69 14.97 1.62
CA LEU A 260 9.66 14.78 2.64
C LEU A 260 10.27 14.74 4.04
N LEU A 261 11.33 13.96 4.23
CA LEU A 261 11.99 13.81 5.54
C LEU A 261 12.62 15.12 6.02
N GLN A 262 13.20 15.90 5.10
CA GLN A 262 13.74 17.22 5.43
C GLN A 262 12.63 18.14 5.97
N VAL A 263 11.53 18.27 5.24
CA VAL A 263 10.39 19.13 5.60
C VAL A 263 9.74 18.69 6.92
N VAL A 264 9.54 17.38 7.10
CA VAL A 264 9.00 16.83 8.37
C VAL A 264 9.95 17.11 9.53
N GLY A 265 11.27 16.99 9.30
CA GLY A 265 12.29 17.29 10.29
C GLY A 265 12.35 18.76 10.70
N GLU A 266 12.14 19.68 9.77
CA GLU A 266 12.01 21.13 10.03
C GLU A 266 10.80 21.41 10.94
N ARG A 267 9.62 20.90 10.56
CA ARG A 267 8.38 21.07 11.34
C ARG A 267 8.48 20.51 12.76
N ARG A 268 9.18 19.38 12.93
CA ARG A 268 9.42 18.79 14.25
C ARG A 268 10.25 19.72 15.14
N ARG A 269 11.27 20.36 14.60
CA ARG A 269 12.12 21.32 15.35
C ARG A 269 11.34 22.56 15.74
N ASP A 270 10.59 23.14 14.80
CA ASP A 270 9.78 24.34 15.06
C ASP A 270 8.76 24.10 16.18
N LYS A 271 8.12 22.93 16.18
CA LYS A 271 7.19 22.52 17.23
C LYS A 271 7.86 22.36 18.59
N SER A 272 9.06 21.77 18.62
CA SER A 272 9.82 21.64 19.87
C SER A 272 10.25 22.98 20.46
N LEU A 273 10.52 23.99 19.62
CA LEU A 273 10.83 25.35 20.06
C LEU A 273 9.58 26.08 20.60
N SER A 274 8.44 25.96 19.92
CA SER A 274 7.18 26.56 20.41
C SER A 274 6.71 25.99 21.75
N ASP A 275 6.92 24.69 21.96
CA ASP A 275 6.56 24.01 23.21
C ASP A 275 7.48 24.40 24.38
N GLN A 276 8.73 24.82 24.09
CA GLN A 276 9.66 25.34 25.11
C GLN A 276 9.30 26.77 25.53
N ASP A 277 9.04 27.66 24.56
CA ASP A 277 8.69 29.06 24.83
C ASP A 277 7.38 29.20 25.63
N THR A 278 6.39 28.33 25.38
CA THR A 278 5.12 28.32 26.13
C THR A 278 5.30 27.82 27.58
N SER A 279 6.25 26.92 27.82
CA SER A 279 6.54 26.42 29.17
C SER A 279 7.30 27.42 30.06
N GLU A 280 8.06 28.35 29.47
CA GLU A 280 8.76 29.40 30.21
C GLU A 280 7.83 30.55 30.60
N THR A 281 6.82 30.87 29.79
CA THR A 281 5.84 31.94 30.10
C THR A 281 4.85 31.60 31.21
N ASP A 282 4.58 30.31 31.44
CA ASP A 282 3.69 29.86 32.53
C ASP A 282 4.42 29.76 33.89
N GLY A 283 5.74 29.98 33.91
CA GLY A 283 6.58 29.91 35.12
C GLY A 283 6.80 31.23 35.87
N GLU A 284 6.33 32.37 35.35
CA GLU A 284 6.57 33.70 35.94
C GLU A 284 5.39 34.30 36.73
N ILE A 285 4.36 33.50 37.07
CA ILE A 285 3.28 33.93 37.97
C ILE A 285 3.28 33.05 39.23
N GLY A 286 4.21 33.31 40.14
CA GLY A 286 4.31 32.70 41.46
C GLY A 286 4.81 33.67 42.51
#